data_AF-A0A165Y1U4-F1
#
_entry.id   AF-A0A165Y1U4-F1
#
_cell.length_a   1.000
_cell.length_b   1.000
_cell.length_c   1.000
_cell.angle_alpha   90.00
_cell.angle_beta   90.00
_cell.angle_gamma   90.00
#
_symmetry.space_group_name_H-M   'P 1'
#
loop_
_entity.id
_entity.type
_entity.pdbx_description
1 polymer ?
#
loop_
_entity_poly.entity_id
_entity_poly.type
_entity_poly.pdbx_seq_one_letter_code
_entity_poly.pdbx_strand_id
1 'polypeptide(L)'
;IRMNMLCNPTGTKGRFRAIDWWVEHNNLYLKRIYGGKYSNHTKDRILKESPLIELFKNTRIQVENIFHLDHRTTRRSAPDLEITHKILQTYMEKNGTNEDRPGRTTPYSVPDALNQGMHLM
;
A
#
# COMPACT_ATOMS: atom_id res chain seq x y z
N ILE A 1 18.04 -8.33 19.50
CA ILE A 1 16.61 -8.05 19.21
C ILE A 1 16.10 -9.25 18.41
N ARG A 2 15.23 -10.06 19.02
CA ARG A 2 14.67 -11.29 18.42
C ARG A 2 13.78 -10.92 17.22
N MET A 3 13.81 -11.72 16.17
CA MET A 3 13.00 -11.54 14.97
C MET A 3 11.51 -11.58 15.32
N ASN A 4 10.92 -10.42 15.62
CA ASN A 4 9.48 -10.29 15.70
C ASN A 4 8.94 -10.39 14.28
N MET A 5 7.98 -11.28 14.03
CA MET A 5 7.27 -11.36 12.73
C MET A 5 6.25 -10.23 12.58
N LEU A 6 5.89 -9.59 13.68
CA LEU A 6 4.86 -8.56 13.75
C LEU A 6 5.44 -7.26 14.31
N CYS A 7 5.12 -6.15 13.66
CA CYS A 7 5.37 -4.81 14.18
C CYS A 7 4.04 -4.11 14.45
N ASN A 8 4.00 -3.29 15.49
CA ASN A 8 2.89 -2.38 15.71
C ASN A 8 3.40 -0.95 15.47
N PRO A 9 3.45 -0.51 14.21
CA PRO A 9 3.97 0.82 13.86
C PRO A 9 3.11 1.94 14.46
N THR A 10 1.88 1.62 14.89
CA THR A 10 0.96 2.58 15.52
C THR A 10 1.08 2.64 17.04
N GLY A 11 1.73 1.66 17.68
CA GLY A 11 1.80 1.52 19.14
C GLY A 11 0.46 1.24 19.84
N THR A 12 -0.66 1.15 19.11
CA THR A 12 -2.01 0.98 19.71
C THR A 12 -2.36 -0.48 19.94
N LYS A 13 -3.02 -0.80 21.07
CA LYS A 13 -3.34 -2.19 21.46
C LYS A 13 -4.04 -2.94 20.32
N GLY A 14 -3.52 -4.12 19.96
CA GLY A 14 -4.12 -4.99 18.95
C GLY A 14 -3.93 -4.58 17.48
N ARG A 15 -3.10 -3.56 17.18
CA ARG A 15 -2.84 -3.10 15.81
C ARG A 15 -1.50 -3.57 15.24
N PHE A 16 -1.14 -4.82 15.50
CA PHE A 16 0.03 -5.43 14.89
C PHE A 16 -0.20 -5.71 13.39
N ARG A 17 0.89 -5.65 12.62
CA ARG A 17 0.97 -5.92 11.20
C ARG A 17 2.17 -6.80 10.94
N ALA A 18 2.09 -7.65 9.91
CA ALA A 18 3.26 -8.34 9.41
C ALA A 18 4.32 -7.32 8.99
N ILE A 19 5.57 -7.56 9.37
CA ILE A 19 6.68 -6.67 9.02
C ILE A 19 6.86 -6.56 7.51
N ASP A 20 6.66 -7.65 6.79
CA ASP A 20 6.77 -7.69 5.34
C ASP A 20 5.81 -6.71 4.65
N TRP A 21 4.54 -6.68 5.09
CA TRP A 21 3.55 -5.72 4.59
C TRP A 21 3.94 -4.27 4.88
N TRP A 22 4.62 -4.02 5.99
CA TRP A 22 5.11 -2.68 6.32
C TRP A 22 6.29 -2.27 5.42
N VAL A 23 7.20 -3.19 5.13
CA VAL A 23 8.33 -2.98 4.22
C VAL A 23 7.83 -2.74 2.80
N GLU A 24 6.90 -3.56 2.31
CA GLU A 24 6.29 -3.40 0.99
C GLU A 24 5.55 -2.06 0.85
N HIS A 25 4.80 -1.67 1.88
CA HIS A 25 4.08 -0.41 1.88
C HIS A 25 5.01 0.81 1.81
N ASN A 26 6.11 0.80 2.56
CA ASN A 26 7.12 1.85 2.46
C ASN A 26 7.79 1.87 1.09
N ASN A 27 8.15 0.70 0.56
CA ASN A 27 8.75 0.58 -0.77
C ASN A 27 7.83 1.11 -1.87
N LEU A 28 6.52 0.85 -1.77
CA LEU A 28 5.52 1.38 -2.70
C LEU A 28 5.46 2.92 -2.65
N TYR A 29 5.42 3.50 -1.45
CA TYR A 29 5.40 4.96 -1.30
C TYR A 29 6.69 5.62 -1.76
N LEU A 30 7.84 5.02 -1.46
CA LEU A 30 9.15 5.44 -1.94
C LEU A 30 9.18 5.47 -3.47
N LYS A 31 8.78 4.37 -4.12
CA LYS A 31 8.72 4.26 -5.58
C LYS A 31 7.74 5.26 -6.20
N ARG A 32 6.59 5.50 -5.57
CA ARG A 32 5.56 6.41 -6.08
C ARG A 32 5.92 7.88 -5.93
N ILE A 33 6.55 8.27 -4.82
CA ILE A 33 6.90 9.68 -4.54
C ILE A 33 8.18 10.07 -5.29
N TYR A 34 9.17 9.17 -5.35
CA TYR A 34 10.50 9.48 -5.85
C TYR A 34 10.83 8.83 -7.20
N GLY A 35 10.04 7.87 -7.68
CA GLY A 35 10.24 7.30 -9.02
C GLY A 35 10.07 8.28 -10.18
N GLY A 36 9.69 9.55 -9.96
CA GLY A 36 9.44 10.51 -11.05
C GLY A 36 8.14 10.20 -11.82
N LYS A 37 7.76 11.10 -12.74
CA LYS A 37 6.60 10.93 -13.64
C LYS A 37 7.04 10.68 -15.08
N TYR A 38 6.24 9.91 -15.83
CA TYR A 38 6.41 9.62 -17.26
C TYR A 38 7.76 8.95 -17.57
N SER A 39 8.55 9.42 -18.55
CA SER A 39 9.77 8.75 -19.00
C SER A 39 10.90 8.68 -17.96
N ASN A 40 10.77 9.43 -16.85
CA ASN A 40 11.73 9.46 -15.76
C ASN A 40 11.54 8.34 -14.74
N HIS A 41 10.52 7.48 -14.90
CA HIS A 41 10.24 6.35 -14.02
C HIS A 41 11.05 5.10 -14.37
N THR A 42 12.34 5.16 -14.07
CA THR A 42 13.33 4.10 -14.34
C THR A 42 13.78 3.41 -13.05
N LYS A 43 13.97 2.08 -13.11
CA LYS A 43 14.42 1.26 -11.97
C LYS A 43 15.76 1.73 -11.40
N ASP A 44 16.71 2.11 -12.25
CA ASP A 44 18.03 2.62 -11.83
C ASP A 44 17.93 3.89 -11.00
N ARG A 45 17.00 4.78 -11.35
CA ARG A 45 16.77 6.01 -10.61
C ARG A 45 16.17 5.74 -9.24
N ILE A 46 15.21 4.83 -9.16
CA ILE A 46 14.62 4.37 -7.90
C ILE A 46 15.69 3.77 -6.98
N LEU A 47 16.58 2.94 -7.53
CA LEU A 47 17.67 2.33 -6.76
C LEU A 47 18.68 3.38 -6.26
N LYS A 48 18.99 4.39 -7.07
CA LYS A 48 19.87 5.51 -6.68
C LYS A 48 19.25 6.43 -5.62
N GLU A 49 17.94 6.65 -5.68
CA GLU A 49 17.25 7.56 -4.76
C GLU A 49 16.89 6.91 -3.42
N SER A 50 16.78 5.57 -3.36
CA SER A 50 16.43 4.85 -2.12
C SER A 50 17.34 5.18 -0.92
N PRO A 51 18.68 5.19 -1.05
CA PRO A 51 19.58 5.58 0.05
C PRO A 51 19.44 7.06 0.45
N LEU A 52 19.19 7.94 -0.52
CA LEU A 52 19.03 9.38 -0.29
C LEU A 52 17.77 9.67 0.54
N ILE A 53 16.72 8.87 0.36
CA ILE A 53 15.47 9.05 1.10
C ILE A 53 15.62 8.61 2.56
N GLU A 54 16.38 7.54 2.81
CA GLU A 54 16.74 7.13 4.17
C GLU A 54 17.53 8.23 4.88
N LEU A 55 18.54 8.80 4.21
CA LEU A 55 19.32 9.92 4.73
C LEU A 55 18.41 11.12 5.04
N PHE A 56 17.55 11.52 4.10
CA PHE A 56 16.62 12.63 4.28
C PHE A 56 15.66 12.41 5.46
N LYS A 57 15.12 11.19 5.61
CA LYS A 57 14.25 10.83 6.72
C LYS A 57 14.97 10.94 8.06
N ASN A 58 16.21 10.47 8.13
CA ASN A 58 17.04 10.56 9.34
C ASN A 58 17.36 12.00 9.70
N THR A 59 17.69 12.85 8.73
CA THR A 59 17.91 14.28 8.94
C THR A 59 16.63 14.97 9.44
N ARG A 60 15.48 14.69 8.84
CA ARG A 60 14.18 15.24 9.29
C ARG A 60 13.88 14.88 10.74
N ILE A 61 14.04 13.61 11.12
CA ILE A 61 13.79 13.15 12.50
C ILE A 61 14.73 13.85 13.48
N GLN A 62 16.02 14.01 13.12
CA GLN A 62 16.97 14.73 13.97
C GLN A 62 16.57 16.19 14.16
N VAL A 63 16.18 16.88 13.09
CA VAL A 63 15.68 18.26 13.18
C VAL A 63 14.43 18.32 14.06
N GLU A 64 13.46 17.43 13.87
CA GLU A 64 12.24 17.38 14.69
C GLU A 64 12.54 17.18 16.18
N ASN A 65 13.49 16.30 16.51
CA ASN A 65 13.93 16.07 17.88
C ASN A 65 14.65 17.29 18.48
N ILE A 66 15.52 17.95 17.71
CA ILE A 66 16.24 19.15 18.16
C ILE A 66 15.26 20.27 18.51
N PHE A 67 14.23 20.46 17.68
CA PHE A 67 13.26 21.53 17.85
C PHE A 67 12.06 21.17 18.74
N HIS A 68 12.06 19.99 19.39
CA HIS A 68 10.97 19.52 20.25
C HIS A 68 9.59 19.68 19.58
N LEU A 69 9.50 19.34 18.30
CA LEU A 69 8.27 19.42 17.52
C LEU A 69 7.33 18.25 17.88
N ASP A 70 6.95 18.15 19.16
CA ASP A 70 6.13 17.06 19.72
C ASP A 70 4.65 17.13 19.26
N HIS A 71 4.22 18.27 18.74
CA HIS A 71 2.85 18.51 18.32
C HIS A 71 2.65 18.19 16.84
N ARG A 72 2.49 16.90 16.53
CA ARG A 72 2.22 16.45 15.16
C ARG A 72 0.89 17.02 14.67
N THR A 73 0.96 17.68 13.52
CA THR A 73 -0.18 18.12 12.70
C THR A 73 -1.19 17.00 12.49
N THR A 74 -2.44 17.32 12.82
CA THR A 74 -3.72 16.65 12.59
C THR A 74 -3.66 15.35 11.77
N ARG A 75 -3.77 14.24 12.49
CA ARG A 75 -4.26 12.97 11.95
C ARG A 75 -5.64 13.22 11.35
N ARG A 76 -5.75 13.22 10.02
CA ARG A 76 -7.08 13.08 9.39
C ARG A 76 -7.65 11.75 9.86
N SER A 77 -8.88 11.78 10.37
CA SER A 77 -9.68 10.58 10.58
C SER A 77 -9.65 9.71 9.33
N ALA A 78 -9.74 8.39 9.50
CA ALA A 78 -9.91 7.50 8.36
C ALA A 78 -11.08 8.03 7.52
N PRO A 79 -10.96 8.03 6.18
CA PRO A 79 -12.02 8.54 5.32
C PRO A 79 -13.30 7.80 5.64
N ASP A 80 -14.39 8.56 5.82
CA ASP A 80 -15.72 7.97 5.92
C ASP A 80 -16.11 7.43 4.55
N LEU A 81 -16.16 6.10 4.44
CA LEU A 81 -16.44 5.38 3.20
C LEU A 81 -17.90 4.90 3.13
N GLU A 82 -18.78 5.29 4.06
CA GLU A 82 -20.16 4.79 4.09
C GLU A 82 -20.91 5.04 2.77
N ILE A 83 -20.77 6.25 2.20
CA ILE A 83 -21.37 6.61 0.91
C ILE A 83 -20.78 5.78 -0.22
N THR A 84 -19.45 5.58 -0.20
CA THR A 84 -18.75 4.79 -1.22
C THR A 84 -19.23 3.35 -1.22
N HIS A 85 -19.41 2.76 -0.03
CA HIS A 85 -19.93 1.40 0.13
C HIS A 85 -21.39 1.28 -0.33
N LYS A 86 -22.25 2.27 -0.04
CA LYS A 86 -23.64 2.29 -0.53
C LYS A 86 -23.69 2.31 -2.06
N ILE A 87 -22.90 3.16 -2.71
CA ILE A 87 -22.83 3.22 -4.18
C ILE A 87 -22.34 1.90 -4.76
N LEU A 88 -21.30 1.30 -4.15
CA LEU A 88 -20.76 0.01 -4.57
C LEU A 88 -21.82 -1.10 -4.43
N GLN A 89 -22.55 -1.12 -3.31
CA GLN A 89 -23.61 -2.09 -3.07
C GLN A 89 -24.70 -2.00 -4.15
N THR A 90 -25.20 -0.80 -4.45
CA THR A 90 -26.20 -0.61 -5.52
C THR A 90 -25.67 -1.07 -6.89
N TYR A 91 -24.39 -0.82 -7.18
CA TYR A 91 -23.77 -1.30 -8.41
C TYR A 91 -23.69 -2.84 -8.46
N MET A 92 -23.29 -3.48 -7.37
CA MET A 92 -23.14 -4.94 -7.28
C MET A 92 -24.49 -5.65 -7.41
N GLU A 93 -25.52 -5.12 -6.75
CA GLU A 93 -26.90 -5.60 -6.84
C GLU A 93 -27.44 -5.47 -8.27
N LYS A 94 -27.28 -4.30 -8.89
CA LYS A 94 -27.72 -4.06 -10.28
C LYS A 94 -27.07 -5.01 -11.29
N ASN A 95 -25.79 -5.30 -11.11
CA ASN A 95 -24.99 -6.05 -12.08
C ASN A 95 -24.83 -7.53 -11.72
N GLY A 96 -25.46 -8.02 -10.65
CA GLY A 96 -25.36 -9.40 -10.17
C GLY A 96 -23.90 -9.87 -10.12
N THR A 97 -23.02 -9.09 -9.49
CA THR A 97 -21.57 -9.36 -9.53
C THR A 97 -21.15 -10.65 -8.84
N ASN A 98 -21.97 -11.13 -7.90
CA ASN A 98 -21.70 -12.33 -7.10
C ASN A 98 -22.48 -13.56 -7.59
N GLU A 99 -23.21 -13.44 -8.70
CA GLU A 99 -23.97 -14.54 -9.30
C GLU A 99 -23.19 -15.11 -10.49
N ASP A 100 -23.12 -16.43 -10.56
CA ASP A 100 -22.63 -17.12 -11.75
C ASP A 100 -23.71 -17.07 -12.82
N ARG A 101 -23.45 -16.33 -13.90
CA ARG A 101 -24.38 -16.15 -15.02
C ARG A 101 -23.73 -16.68 -16.30
N PRO A 102 -24.21 -17.80 -16.86
CA PRO A 102 -23.65 -18.36 -18.06
C PRO A 102 -23.77 -17.37 -19.22
N GLY A 103 -22.69 -17.17 -19.97
CA GLY A 103 -22.64 -16.25 -21.13
C GLY A 103 -22.18 -14.82 -20.83
N ARG A 104 -21.76 -14.49 -19.59
CA ARG A 104 -21.14 -13.20 -19.26
C ARG A 104 -19.78 -13.08 -19.94
N THR A 105 -19.69 -12.28 -21.00
CA THR A 105 -18.43 -12.03 -21.70
C THR A 105 -17.64 -10.92 -21.03
N THR A 106 -16.35 -11.12 -20.83
CA THR A 106 -15.43 -10.06 -20.38
C THR A 106 -14.51 -9.69 -21.55
N PRO A 107 -14.22 -8.40 -21.80
CA PRO A 107 -13.24 -8.00 -22.81
C PRO A 107 -11.80 -8.39 -22.43
N TYR A 108 -11.60 -8.75 -21.17
CA TYR A 108 -10.34 -9.21 -20.62
C TYR A 108 -10.39 -10.72 -20.38
N SER A 109 -9.43 -11.46 -20.94
CA SER A 109 -9.23 -12.87 -20.65
C SER A 109 -8.61 -12.98 -19.26
N VAL A 110 -9.37 -13.47 -18.28
CA VAL A 110 -8.83 -13.76 -16.94
C VAL A 110 -7.98 -15.02 -17.07
N PRO A 111 -6.65 -14.95 -16.85
CA PRO A 111 -5.80 -16.13 -16.88
C PRO A 111 -6.21 -17.09 -15.76
N ASP A 112 -6.26 -18.38 -16.07
CA ASP A 112 -6.52 -19.43 -15.09
C ASP A 112 -5.33 -19.54 -14.13
N ALA A 113 -5.46 -18.90 -12.98
CA ALA A 113 -4.43 -18.84 -11.95
C ALA A 113 -4.14 -20.22 -11.33
N LEU A 114 -5.11 -21.15 -11.34
CA LEU A 114 -4.88 -22.52 -10.86
C LEU A 114 -3.97 -23.26 -11.83
N ASN A 115 -4.28 -23.19 -13.12
CA ASN A 115 -3.47 -23.84 -14.15
C ASN A 115 -2.06 -23.25 -14.24
N GLN A 116 -1.93 -21.92 -14.12
CA GLN A 116 -0.62 -21.26 -14.06
C GLN A 116 0.18 -21.65 -12.81
N GLY A 117 -0.48 -21.87 -11.67
CA GLY A 117 0.16 -22.32 -10.43
C GLY A 117 0.64 -23.76 -10.49
N MET A 118 -0.08 -24.66 -11.17
CA MET A 118 0.32 -26.07 -11.30
C MET A 118 1.62 -26.26 -12.10
N HIS A 119 1.93 -25.35 -13.02
CA HIS A 119 3.19 -25.37 -13.77
C HIS A 119 4.39 -24.77 -13.02
N LEU A 120 4.18 -24.20 -11.84
CA LEU A 120 5.22 -23.60 -10.99
C LEU A 120 5.62 -24.49 -9.80
N MET A 121 4.95 -25.65 -9.63
CA MET A 121 5.38 -26.74 -8.74
C MET A 121 6.19 -27.77 -9.51
#